data_AF-A0AAE2MHY6-F1
#
_entry.id   AF-A0AAE2MHY6-F1
#
_cell.length_a   1.000
_cell.length_b   1.000
_cell.length_c   1.000
_cell.angle_alpha   90.00
_cell.angle_beta   90.00
_cell.angle_gamma   90.00
#
_symmetry.space_group_name_H-M   'P 1'
#
loop_
_entity.id
_entity.type
_entity.pdbx_description
1 polymer ?
#
loop_
_entity_poly.entity_id
_entity_poly.type
_entity_poly.pdbx_seq_one_letter_code
_entity_poly.pdbx_strand_id
1 'polypeptide(L)'
;MTENVTSFDGSQQRLEGAPFGVTADELRITAVGAKIEFAKSELQTVQAYIDVAYAGRIAVTTDDGSELPADTLAHLGSVLSNYEQALFDQIAKLEYEQEMLLFPPDEDEDSPDGDRLS
;
A
#
# COMPACT_ATOMS: atom_id res chain seq x y z
N MET A 1 -4.21 -11.98 55.80
CA MET A 1 -5.22 -13.01 55.47
C MET A 1 -6.24 -12.29 54.62
N THR A 2 -5.99 -12.27 53.30
CA THR A 2 -6.69 -13.12 52.27
C THR A 2 -8.13 -12.66 52.20
N GLU A 3 -8.66 -12.08 51.13
CA GLU A 3 -8.78 -12.48 49.72
C GLU A 3 -9.65 -11.36 49.05
N ASN A 4 -9.68 -11.06 47.76
CA ASN A 4 -9.53 -11.89 46.58
C ASN A 4 -9.14 -11.03 45.36
N VAL A 5 -8.25 -11.59 44.55
CA VAL A 5 -7.66 -11.04 43.33
C VAL A 5 -8.54 -11.48 42.15
N THR A 6 -8.68 -10.60 41.15
CA THR A 6 -9.08 -10.84 39.75
C THR A 6 -10.30 -11.73 39.47
N SER A 7 -11.33 -11.10 38.90
CA SER A 7 -12.00 -11.70 37.74
C SER A 7 -12.25 -10.60 36.72
N PHE A 8 -11.20 -10.29 35.95
CA PHE A 8 -11.38 -9.68 34.63
C PHE A 8 -11.79 -10.84 33.74
N ASP A 9 -13.10 -11.10 33.71
CA ASP A 9 -13.69 -12.17 32.94
C ASP A 9 -13.36 -11.96 31.46
N GLY A 10 -12.57 -12.88 30.92
CA GLY A 10 -12.17 -12.97 29.53
C GLY A 10 -13.31 -13.51 28.67
N SER A 11 -14.45 -12.82 28.70
CA SER A 11 -15.48 -12.91 27.68
C SER A 11 -15.26 -11.71 26.78
N GLN A 12 -14.46 -11.84 25.71
CA GLN A 12 -15.02 -12.13 24.40
C GLN A 12 -16.41 -11.50 24.22
N GLN A 13 -16.53 -10.19 24.47
CA GLN A 13 -17.42 -9.35 23.67
C GLN A 13 -16.89 -9.40 22.25
N ARG A 14 -17.24 -10.51 21.59
CA ARG A 14 -17.74 -10.53 20.23
C ARG A 14 -18.43 -9.19 20.04
N LEU A 15 -17.76 -8.29 19.32
CA LEU A 15 -18.29 -7.03 18.86
C LEU A 15 -19.47 -7.36 17.95
N GLU A 16 -20.60 -7.72 18.55
CA GLU A 16 -21.89 -7.78 17.92
C GLU A 16 -22.26 -6.33 17.60
N GLY A 17 -21.98 -5.96 16.35
CA GLY A 17 -22.51 -4.80 15.65
C GLY A 17 -22.32 -3.47 16.36
N ALA A 18 -21.30 -2.69 15.97
CA ALA A 18 -21.29 -1.27 16.28
C ALA A 18 -22.53 -0.63 15.61
N PRO A 19 -23.58 -0.20 16.36
CA PRO A 19 -24.82 0.25 15.75
C PRO A 19 -24.68 1.67 15.15
N PHE A 20 -23.57 2.35 15.44
CA PHE A 20 -23.27 3.74 15.04
C PHE A 20 -21.75 3.99 14.87
N GLY A 21 -20.97 2.98 14.49
CA GLY A 21 -19.51 3.11 14.35
C GLY A 21 -18.97 2.37 13.12
N VAL A 22 -17.92 2.92 12.51
CA VAL A 22 -17.18 2.27 11.42
C VAL A 22 -16.51 1.01 11.97
N THR A 23 -16.68 -0.12 11.30
CA THR A 23 -16.04 -1.38 11.68
C THR A 23 -14.51 -1.29 11.50
N ALA A 24 -13.78 -2.16 12.19
CA ALA A 24 -12.31 -2.22 12.05
C ALA A 24 -11.89 -2.52 10.61
N ASP A 25 -12.65 -3.35 9.89
CA ASP A 25 -12.35 -3.71 8.51
C ASP A 25 -12.71 -2.59 7.54
N GLU A 26 -13.83 -1.88 7.74
CA GLU A 26 -14.13 -0.65 6.98
C GLU A 26 -13.05 0.43 7.13
N LEU A 27 -12.49 0.60 8.34
CA LEU A 27 -11.35 1.50 8.57
C LEU A 27 -10.10 1.05 7.81
N ARG A 28 -9.81 -0.26 7.80
CA ARG A 28 -8.67 -0.82 7.06
C ARG A 28 -8.83 -0.65 5.56
N ILE A 29 -10.00 -1.00 5.01
CA ILE A 29 -10.32 -0.84 3.59
C ILE A 29 -10.16 0.63 3.17
N THR A 30 -10.67 1.56 3.98
CA THR A 30 -10.53 3.00 3.73
C THR A 30 -9.07 3.44 3.77
N ALA A 31 -8.29 2.96 4.75
CA ALA A 31 -6.87 3.29 4.87
C ALA A 31 -6.04 2.75 3.70
N VAL A 32 -6.30 1.52 3.26
CA VAL A 32 -5.64 0.92 2.08
C VAL A 32 -6.03 1.69 0.83
N GLY A 33 -7.31 2.02 0.65
CA GLY A 33 -7.78 2.85 -0.46
C GLY A 33 -7.08 4.21 -0.52
N ALA A 34 -6.94 4.90 0.62
CA ALA A 34 -6.23 6.17 0.69
C ALA A 34 -4.75 6.05 0.30
N LYS A 35 -4.08 4.94 0.69
CA LYS A 35 -2.70 4.66 0.30
C LYS A 35 -2.57 4.39 -1.19
N ILE A 36 -3.53 3.69 -1.80
CA ILE A 36 -3.57 3.45 -3.25
C ILE A 36 -3.68 4.77 -4.00
N GLU A 37 -4.62 5.63 -3.61
CA GLU A 37 -4.82 6.94 -4.26
C GLU A 37 -3.58 7.83 -4.12
N PHE A 38 -2.96 7.85 -2.94
CA PHE A 38 -1.70 8.55 -2.74
C PHE A 38 -0.60 8.02 -3.66
N ALA A 39 -0.38 6.71 -3.72
CA ALA A 39 0.65 6.10 -4.56
C ALA A 39 0.40 6.36 -6.06
N LYS A 40 -0.87 6.37 -6.51
CA LYS A 40 -1.25 6.72 -7.89
C LYS A 40 -0.95 8.18 -8.22
N SER A 41 -1.25 9.10 -7.30
CA SER A 41 -0.93 10.53 -7.47
C SER A 41 0.58 10.77 -7.48
N GLU A 42 1.32 10.05 -6.64
CA GLU A 42 2.78 10.12 -6.61
C GLU A 42 3.39 9.57 -7.90
N LEU A 43 2.88 8.43 -8.41
CA LEU A 43 3.30 7.85 -9.68
C LEU A 43 3.15 8.85 -10.84
N GLN A 44 2.02 9.54 -10.92
CA GLN A 44 1.80 10.59 -11.93
C GLN A 44 2.84 11.72 -11.82
N THR A 45 3.21 12.10 -10.60
CA THR A 45 4.21 13.14 -10.36
C THR A 45 5.61 12.67 -10.79
N VAL A 46 5.97 11.43 -10.47
CA VAL A 46 7.25 10.83 -10.87
C VAL A 46 7.35 10.72 -12.39
N GLN A 47 6.29 10.28 -13.06
CA GLN A 47 6.24 10.21 -14.52
C GLN A 47 6.45 11.59 -15.17
N ALA A 48 5.83 12.64 -14.62
CA ALA A 48 6.06 14.00 -15.08
C ALA A 48 7.53 14.45 -14.91
N TYR A 49 8.20 14.03 -13.84
CA TYR A 49 9.62 14.32 -13.63
C TYR A 49 10.54 13.52 -14.57
N ILE A 50 10.22 12.26 -14.84
CA ILE A 50 10.91 11.41 -15.82
C ILE A 50 10.85 12.07 -17.21
N ASP A 51 9.66 12.48 -17.64
CA ASP A 51 9.47 13.17 -18.92
C ASP A 51 10.34 14.42 -19.04
N VAL A 52 10.38 15.23 -17.99
CA VAL A 52 11.19 16.47 -17.96
C VAL A 52 12.69 16.17 -17.95
N ALA A 53 13.12 15.16 -17.19
CA ALA A 53 14.53 14.76 -17.09
C ALA A 53 15.07 14.21 -18.41
N TYR A 54 14.33 13.31 -19.07
CA TYR A 54 14.76 12.71 -20.33
C TYR A 54 14.52 13.60 -21.56
N ALA A 55 13.56 14.53 -21.51
CA ALA A 55 13.36 15.50 -22.59
C ALA A 55 14.43 16.61 -22.63
N GLY A 56 15.39 16.63 -21.70
CA GLY A 56 16.42 17.67 -21.60
C GLY A 56 15.86 19.07 -21.35
N ARG A 57 14.64 19.16 -20.77
CA ARG A 57 13.94 20.44 -20.52
C ARG A 57 14.48 21.17 -19.29
N ILE A 58 15.28 20.50 -18.47
CA ILE A 58 16.01 21.13 -17.37
C ILE A 58 17.40 21.53 -17.88
N ALA A 59 17.63 22.84 -17.97
CA ALA A 59 18.96 23.38 -18.17
C ALA A 59 19.65 23.51 -16.80
N VAL A 60 20.75 22.79 -16.61
CA VAL A 60 21.63 22.95 -15.44
C VAL A 60 22.84 23.75 -15.89
N THR A 61 23.17 24.81 -15.16
CA THR A 61 24.37 25.64 -15.41
C THR A 61 25.16 25.73 -14.11
N THR A 62 26.49 25.66 -14.20
CA THR A 62 27.34 25.98 -13.06
C THR A 62 27.42 27.50 -12.85
N ASP A 63 27.74 27.93 -11.62
CA ASP A 63 27.91 29.38 -11.36
C ASP A 63 29.13 29.97 -12.07
N ASP A 64 30.14 29.13 -12.33
CA ASP A 64 31.41 29.51 -12.93
C ASP A 64 31.37 29.49 -14.48
N GLY A 65 30.21 29.14 -15.07
CA GLY A 65 30.02 29.06 -16.51
C GLY A 65 30.70 27.88 -17.18
N SER A 66 31.24 26.92 -16.41
CA SER A 66 31.71 25.65 -16.96
C SER A 66 30.57 24.81 -17.55
N GLU A 67 30.89 24.10 -18.64
CA GLU A 67 29.92 23.18 -19.25
C GLU A 67 29.78 21.92 -18.39
N LEU A 68 28.54 21.55 -18.09
CA LEU A 68 28.23 20.28 -17.45
C LEU A 68 28.21 19.14 -18.46
N PRO A 69 28.54 17.90 -18.05
CA PRO A 69 28.35 16.73 -18.89
C PRO A 69 26.92 16.67 -19.45
N ALA A 70 26.78 16.27 -20.71
CA ALA A 70 25.46 16.16 -21.37
C ALA A 70 24.47 15.27 -20.58
N ASP A 71 25.00 14.30 -19.83
CA ASP A 71 24.23 13.31 -19.07
C ASP A 71 24.13 13.63 -17.57
N THR A 72 24.30 14.89 -17.17
CA THR A 72 24.31 15.27 -15.73
C THR A 72 23.04 14.84 -14.98
N LEU A 73 21.91 14.73 -15.69
CA LEU A 73 20.64 14.27 -15.12
C LEU A 73 20.32 12.79 -15.44
N ALA A 74 21.17 12.06 -16.16
CA ALA A 74 20.92 10.66 -16.50
C ALA A 74 20.78 9.79 -15.24
N HIS A 75 21.59 10.05 -14.21
CA HIS A 75 21.44 9.36 -12.93
C HIS A 75 20.12 9.68 -12.25
N LEU A 76 19.66 10.94 -12.29
CA LEU A 76 18.36 11.34 -11.76
C LEU A 76 17.22 10.63 -12.50
N GLY A 77 17.27 10.57 -13.83
CA GLY A 77 16.32 9.82 -14.64
C GLY A 77 16.25 8.34 -14.23
N SER A 78 17.40 7.70 -14.02
CA SER A 78 17.46 6.31 -13.55
C SER A 78 16.86 6.12 -12.15
N VAL A 79 17.16 7.02 -11.21
CA VAL A 79 16.57 6.98 -9.86
C VAL A 79 15.06 7.11 -9.91
N LEU A 80 14.55 8.04 -10.72
CA LEU A 80 13.11 8.25 -10.90
C LEU A 80 12.44 7.03 -11.54
N SER A 81 13.03 6.42 -12.57
CA SER A 81 12.50 5.20 -13.18
C SER A 81 12.49 4.01 -12.21
N ASN A 82 13.50 3.87 -11.34
CA ASN A 82 13.48 2.85 -10.30
C ASN A 82 12.36 3.12 -9.28
N TYR A 83 12.13 4.38 -8.94
CA TYR A 83 11.05 4.75 -8.03
C TYR A 83 9.68 4.50 -8.64
N GLU A 84 9.50 4.78 -9.93
CA GLU A 84 8.30 4.45 -10.69
C GLU A 84 7.97 2.95 -10.58
N GLN A 85 8.95 2.08 -10.79
CA GLN A 85 8.76 0.64 -10.65
C GLN A 85 8.36 0.24 -9.21
N ALA A 86 9.01 0.82 -8.21
CA ALA A 86 8.66 0.56 -6.81
C ALA A 86 7.21 0.99 -6.48
N LEU A 87 6.74 2.09 -7.07
CA LEU A 87 5.35 2.55 -6.92
C LEU A 87 4.37 1.58 -7.60
N PHE A 88 4.69 1.04 -8.78
CA PHE A 88 3.86 0.00 -9.41
C PHE A 88 3.73 -1.24 -8.52
N ASP A 89 4.85 -1.74 -7.99
CA ASP A 89 4.87 -2.91 -7.12
C ASP A 89 4.06 -2.65 -5.82
N GLN A 90 4.19 -1.43 -5.26
CA GLN A 90 3.45 -1.02 -4.08
C GLN A 90 1.93 -0.93 -4.35
N ILE A 91 1.52 -0.36 -5.48
CA ILE A 91 0.11 -0.26 -5.87
C ILE A 91 -0.47 -1.67 -6.02
N ALA A 92 0.20 -2.56 -6.76
CA ALA A 92 -0.26 -3.93 -6.95
C ALA A 92 -0.43 -4.68 -5.62
N LYS A 93 0.51 -4.52 -4.69
CA LYS A 93 0.42 -5.11 -3.35
C LYS A 93 -0.77 -4.57 -2.56
N LEU A 94 -1.00 -3.25 -2.60
CA LEU A 94 -2.11 -2.62 -1.89
C LEU A 94 -3.47 -2.99 -2.50
N GLU A 95 -3.55 -3.09 -3.82
CA GLU A 95 -4.77 -3.54 -4.52
C GLU A 95 -5.10 -4.99 -4.15
N TYR A 96 -4.09 -5.87 -4.09
CA TYR A 96 -4.26 -7.23 -3.57
C TYR A 96 -4.72 -7.25 -2.10
N GLU A 97 -4.11 -6.44 -1.23
CA GLU A 97 -4.52 -6.34 0.18
C GLU A 97 -5.98 -5.86 0.31
N GLN A 98 -6.39 -4.90 -0.52
CA GLN A 98 -7.77 -4.41 -0.56
C GLN A 98 -8.74 -5.50 -1.03
N GLU A 99 -8.38 -6.27 -2.06
CA GLU A 99 -9.18 -7.38 -2.56
C GLU A 99 -9.38 -8.45 -1.49
N MET A 100 -8.32 -8.84 -0.78
CA MET A 100 -8.39 -9.83 0.31
C MET A 100 -9.27 -9.35 1.49
N LEU A 101 -9.35 -8.05 1.73
CA LEU A 101 -10.24 -7.47 2.76
C LEU A 101 -11.70 -7.41 2.30
N LEU A 102 -11.94 -7.18 1.01
CA LEU A 102 -13.29 -7.11 0.43
C LEU A 102 -13.89 -8.48 0.16
N PHE A 103 -13.04 -9.44 -0.22
CA PHE A 103 -13.39 -10.80 -0.63
C PHE A 103 -12.44 -11.78 0.08
N PRO A 104 -12.61 -11.99 1.39
CA PRO A 104 -11.84 -13.00 2.10
C PRO A 104 -12.10 -14.39 1.47
N PRO A 105 -11.08 -15.26 1.41
CA PRO A 105 -11.24 -16.60 0.86
C PRO A 105 -12.26 -17.38 1.68
N ASP A 106 -13.12 -18.14 0.99
CA ASP A 106 -14.10 -19.00 1.64
C ASP A 106 -13.38 -20.09 2.45
N GLU A 107 -13.78 -20.30 3.72
CA GLU A 107 -13.18 -21.29 4.63
C GLU A 107 -13.44 -22.76 4.21
N ASP A 108 -14.20 -23.00 3.14
CA ASP A 108 -14.76 -24.30 2.78
C ASP A 108 -13.97 -25.11 1.74
N GLU A 109 -12.90 -24.57 1.12
CA GLU A 109 -12.12 -25.31 0.10
C GLU A 109 -11.10 -26.32 0.67
N ASP A 110 -10.86 -26.32 1.98
CA ASP A 110 -9.88 -27.19 2.65
C ASP A 110 -10.52 -28.29 3.53
N SER A 111 -11.79 -28.66 3.31
CA SER A 111 -12.36 -29.85 3.96
C SER A 111 -11.99 -31.12 3.16
N PRO A 112 -11.08 -31.99 3.64
CA PRO A 112 -10.75 -33.25 2.98
C PRO A 112 -11.86 -34.33 3.11
N ASP A 113 -13.05 -33.99 3.60
CA ASP A 113 -14.14 -34.93 3.80
C ASP A 113 -15.09 -34.96 2.59
N GLY A 114 -14.50 -35.19 1.41
CA GLY A 114 -15.20 -35.54 0.18
C GLY A 114 -15.35 -37.05 -0.01
N ASP A 115 -15.17 -37.87 1.03
CA ASP A 115 -15.31 -39.31 0.91
C ASP A 115 -15.78 -39.94 2.24
N ARG A 116 -17.10 -39.95 2.45
CA ARG A 116 -17.72 -40.95 3.35
C ARG A 116 -19.19 -41.23 3.02
N LEU A 117 -19.32 -42.26 2.19
CA LEU A 117 -20.24 -43.39 2.29
C LEU A 117 -21.67 -43.23 1.73
N SER A 118 -21.87 -44.03 0.67
CA SER A 118 -23.14 -44.63 0.24
C SER A 118 -23.81 -45.45 1.34
#